data_AF-A0AAV1I2T6-F1
#
_entry.id   AF-A0AAV1I2T6-F1
#
_cell.length_a   1.000
_cell.length_b   1.000
_cell.length_c   1.000
_cell.angle_alpha   90.00
_cell.angle_beta   90.00
_cell.angle_gamma   90.00
#
_symmetry.space_group_name_H-M   'P 1'
#
loop_
_entity.id
_entity.type
_entity.pdbx_description
1 polymer ?
#
loop_
_entity_poly.entity_id
_entity_poly.type
_entity_poly.pdbx_seq_one_letter_code
_entity_poly.pdbx_strand_id
1 'polypeptide(L)'
;MDGFKRYAQRMNGLTEAEFHTILTGVIHGQTRILAGKLNVMQIFNDRDAFKMNIQVNVEKELIPWGLSVTNANVSELRDMPGEENKYFASLQMKAISGATNDARVEVAEAKKRGDIGTATRDGEASVETTRINAANVTARNARQQEIERSNNQLRLVKLKCEQEQAVRQKEAQMAPMNREAILQTELNKLDAMKQLEFLRSTQFAKATVEAESLAKVAEGRATATKLEADADLYKAQKEAEAILAKAQAQAEGLQRFMDTAEPDLVKFYLGLERNLFVDMAQKTAQAVQGLNPKINIWNTGASGESDAMSPLRNLFTSIPPMLDAVQTQTGVRMPSWMPQQATEA
;
A
#
# COMPACT_ATOMS: atom_id res chain seq x y z
N MET A 1 -76.20 -98.14 -90.93
CA MET A 1 -76.08 -99.37 -91.73
C MET A 1 -75.52 -99.14 -93.14
N ASP A 2 -75.59 -97.92 -93.71
CA ASP A 2 -75.11 -97.66 -95.07
C ASP A 2 -73.58 -97.71 -95.23
N GLY A 3 -72.83 -97.31 -94.20
CA GLY A 3 -71.37 -97.47 -94.18
C GLY A 3 -70.94 -98.93 -94.30
N PHE A 4 -71.59 -99.83 -93.55
CA PHE A 4 -71.33 -101.28 -93.62
C PHE A 4 -71.63 -101.87 -95.00
N LYS A 5 -72.73 -101.44 -95.65
CA LYS A 5 -73.06 -101.87 -97.02
C LYS A 5 -72.00 -101.42 -98.04
N ARG A 6 -71.53 -100.16 -97.96
CA ARG A 6 -70.47 -99.62 -98.83
C ARG A 6 -69.14 -100.33 -98.61
N TYR A 7 -68.79 -100.59 -97.36
CA TYR A 7 -67.61 -101.36 -96.98
C TYR A 7 -67.68 -102.78 -97.57
N ALA A 8 -68.77 -103.52 -97.33
CA ALA A 8 -68.95 -104.87 -97.85
C ALA A 8 -68.93 -104.95 -99.39
N GLN A 9 -69.47 -103.94 -100.09
CA GLN A 9 -69.44 -103.87 -101.55
C GLN A 9 -68.03 -103.64 -102.12
N ARG A 10 -67.20 -102.84 -101.45
CA ARG A 10 -65.84 -102.54 -101.91
C ARG A 10 -64.79 -103.54 -101.45
N MET A 11 -65.05 -104.24 -100.34
CA MET A 11 -64.18 -105.29 -99.81
C MET A 11 -64.34 -106.64 -100.52
N ASN A 12 -65.43 -106.84 -101.27
CA ASN A 12 -65.70 -108.10 -101.94
C ASN A 12 -64.69 -108.34 -103.09
N GLY A 13 -63.62 -109.10 -102.80
CA GLY A 13 -62.56 -109.45 -103.75
C GLY A 13 -61.18 -108.85 -103.45
N LEU A 14 -61.02 -108.03 -102.40
CA LEU A 14 -59.72 -107.51 -101.97
C LEU A 14 -59.17 -108.31 -100.79
N THR A 15 -57.85 -108.52 -100.77
CA THR A 15 -57.15 -109.02 -99.58
C THR A 15 -56.99 -107.90 -98.55
N GLU A 16 -56.82 -108.26 -97.27
CA GLU A 16 -56.60 -107.29 -96.19
C GLU A 16 -55.36 -106.41 -96.43
N ALA A 17 -54.30 -106.96 -97.02
CA ALA A 17 -53.09 -106.24 -97.36
C ALA A 17 -53.31 -105.19 -98.46
N GLU A 18 -54.09 -105.53 -99.49
CA GLU A 18 -54.45 -104.60 -100.56
C GLU A 18 -55.34 -103.47 -100.02
N PHE A 19 -56.29 -103.80 -99.14
CA PHE A 19 -57.13 -102.82 -98.48
C PHE A 19 -56.31 -101.84 -97.63
N HIS A 20 -55.39 -102.34 -96.80
CA HIS A 20 -54.50 -101.49 -96.01
C HIS A 20 -53.62 -100.60 -96.88
N THR A 21 -53.13 -101.12 -98.01
CA THR A 21 -52.31 -100.35 -98.97
C THR A 21 -53.11 -99.22 -99.61
N ILE A 22 -54.34 -99.49 -100.06
CA ILE A 22 -55.24 -98.49 -100.64
C ILE A 22 -55.58 -97.42 -99.59
N LEU A 23 -55.94 -97.83 -98.37
CA LEU A 23 -56.29 -96.94 -97.28
C LEU A 23 -55.12 -96.01 -96.92
N THR A 24 -53.93 -96.59 -96.76
CA THR A 24 -52.69 -95.84 -96.51
C THR A 24 -52.40 -94.88 -97.66
N GLY A 25 -52.63 -95.30 -98.91
CA GLY A 25 -52.50 -94.45 -100.09
C GLY A 25 -53.43 -93.24 -100.08
N VAL A 26 -54.70 -93.43 -99.72
CA VAL A 26 -55.69 -92.33 -99.59
C VAL A 26 -55.29 -91.35 -98.48
N ILE A 27 -54.92 -91.87 -97.31
CA ILE A 27 -54.53 -91.04 -96.15
C ILE A 27 -53.26 -90.24 -96.47
N HIS A 28 -52.23 -90.88 -97.02
CA HIS A 28 -51.00 -90.20 -97.43
C HIS A 28 -51.25 -89.18 -98.54
N GLY A 29 -52.08 -89.51 -99.53
CA GLY A 29 -52.46 -88.61 -100.61
C GLY A 29 -53.10 -87.33 -100.09
N GLN A 30 -54.10 -87.45 -99.23
CA GLN A 30 -54.78 -86.29 -98.62
C GLN A 30 -53.87 -85.48 -97.70
N THR A 31 -53.07 -86.18 -96.87
CA THR A 31 -52.12 -85.51 -95.96
C THR A 31 -51.07 -84.73 -96.76
N ARG A 32 -50.58 -85.26 -97.88
CA ARG A 32 -49.63 -84.59 -98.77
C ARG A 32 -50.22 -83.33 -99.42
N ILE A 33 -51.48 -83.38 -99.86
CA ILE A 33 -52.16 -82.22 -100.44
C ILE A 33 -52.29 -81.10 -99.40
N LEU A 34 -52.65 -81.42 -98.17
CA LEU A 34 -52.77 -80.44 -97.09
C LEU A 34 -51.41 -79.87 -96.66
N ALA A 35 -50.39 -80.72 -96.56
CA ALA A 35 -49.03 -80.29 -96.27
C ALA A 35 -48.48 -79.36 -97.37
N GLY A 36 -48.83 -79.59 -98.64
CA GLY A 36 -48.41 -78.73 -99.75
C GLY A 36 -49.14 -77.38 -99.83
N LYS A 37 -50.29 -77.22 -99.16
CA LYS A 37 -51.06 -75.96 -99.14
C LYS A 37 -50.59 -74.97 -98.05
N LEU A 38 -49.92 -75.45 -97.02
CA LEU A 38 -49.51 -74.67 -95.86
C LEU A 38 -48.01 -74.43 -95.85
N ASN A 39 -47.59 -73.28 -95.33
CA ASN A 39 -46.18 -73.02 -95.11
C ASN A 39 -45.66 -73.80 -93.89
N VAL A 40 -44.39 -74.20 -93.92
CA VAL A 40 -43.73 -74.93 -92.82
C VAL A 40 -43.93 -74.24 -91.45
N MET A 41 -43.83 -72.91 -91.42
CA MET A 41 -44.04 -72.11 -90.19
C MET A 41 -45.49 -72.14 -89.69
N GLN A 42 -46.48 -72.21 -90.57
CA GLN A 42 -47.90 -72.28 -90.18
C GLN A 42 -48.22 -73.65 -89.59
N ILE A 43 -47.68 -74.73 -90.17
CA ILE A 43 -47.82 -76.09 -89.63
C ILE A 43 -47.17 -76.20 -88.24
N PHE A 44 -46.03 -75.52 -88.03
CA PHE A 44 -45.31 -75.56 -86.76
C PHE A 44 -45.97 -74.72 -85.66
N ASN A 45 -46.38 -73.49 -85.97
CA ASN A 45 -46.98 -72.59 -84.98
C ASN A 45 -48.41 -72.98 -84.59
N ASP A 46 -49.15 -73.64 -85.48
CA ASP A 46 -50.54 -74.05 -85.25
C ASP A 46 -50.75 -75.53 -85.58
N ARG A 47 -50.03 -76.38 -84.84
CA ARG A 47 -50.05 -77.84 -84.99
C ARG A 47 -51.45 -78.43 -84.77
N ASP A 48 -52.22 -77.84 -83.86
CA ASP A 48 -53.56 -78.31 -83.53
C ASP A 48 -54.55 -78.02 -84.66
N ALA A 49 -54.50 -76.82 -85.26
CA ALA A 49 -55.30 -76.54 -86.45
C ALA A 49 -54.92 -77.46 -87.63
N PHE A 50 -53.63 -77.74 -87.82
CA PHE A 50 -53.18 -78.67 -88.86
C PHE A 50 -53.73 -80.09 -88.65
N LYS A 51 -53.67 -80.60 -87.41
CA LYS A 51 -54.22 -81.90 -87.02
C LYS A 51 -55.72 -81.99 -87.32
N MET A 52 -56.48 -80.97 -86.94
CA MET A 52 -57.92 -80.91 -87.18
C MET A 52 -58.25 -80.88 -88.68
N ASN A 53 -57.49 -80.11 -89.46
CA ASN A 53 -57.64 -80.05 -90.91
C ASN A 53 -57.35 -81.39 -91.60
N ILE A 54 -56.34 -82.15 -91.14
CA ILE A 54 -56.08 -83.50 -91.65
C ILE A 54 -57.26 -84.41 -91.33
N GLN A 55 -57.71 -84.43 -90.07
CA GLN A 55 -58.79 -85.30 -89.62
C GLN A 55 -60.06 -85.12 -90.45
N VAL A 56 -60.53 -83.87 -90.62
CA VAL A 56 -61.77 -83.55 -91.36
C VAL A 56 -61.70 -83.97 -92.82
N ASN A 57 -60.55 -83.78 -93.48
CA ASN A 57 -60.43 -84.10 -94.90
C ASN A 57 -60.21 -85.60 -95.16
N VAL A 58 -59.43 -86.26 -94.30
CA VAL A 58 -59.24 -87.72 -94.37
C VAL A 58 -60.57 -88.42 -94.10
N GLU A 59 -61.37 -87.95 -93.12
CA GLU A 59 -62.70 -88.49 -92.83
C GLU A 59 -63.65 -88.41 -94.04
N LYS A 60 -63.69 -87.28 -94.76
CA LYS A 60 -64.51 -87.13 -95.98
C LYS A 60 -64.19 -88.18 -97.05
N GLU A 61 -62.92 -88.49 -97.24
CA GLU A 61 -62.47 -89.49 -98.23
C GLU A 61 -62.67 -90.93 -97.77
N LEU A 62 -62.85 -91.17 -96.48
CA LEU A 62 -63.09 -92.47 -95.86
C LEU A 62 -64.58 -92.88 -95.85
N ILE A 63 -65.50 -91.90 -95.91
CA ILE A 63 -66.96 -92.13 -95.94
C ILE A 63 -67.41 -93.05 -97.10
N PRO A 64 -66.89 -92.92 -98.35
CA PRO A 64 -67.21 -93.85 -99.44
C PRO A 64 -66.79 -95.30 -99.17
N TRP A 65 -65.78 -95.51 -98.32
CA TRP A 65 -65.28 -96.81 -97.89
C TRP A 65 -66.02 -97.34 -96.64
N GLY A 66 -66.92 -96.54 -96.06
CA GLY A 66 -67.65 -96.92 -94.85
C GLY A 66 -66.81 -96.83 -93.57
N LEU A 67 -65.69 -96.11 -93.59
CA LEU A 67 -64.79 -95.93 -92.45
C LEU A 67 -64.96 -94.55 -91.79
N SER A 68 -64.66 -94.46 -90.50
CA SER A 68 -64.66 -93.21 -89.72
C SER A 68 -63.36 -93.04 -88.94
N VAL A 69 -62.92 -91.79 -88.74
CA VAL A 69 -61.69 -91.47 -88.01
C VAL A 69 -62.03 -91.12 -86.56
N THR A 70 -61.64 -91.96 -85.60
CA THR A 70 -61.86 -91.68 -84.17
C THR A 70 -60.88 -90.63 -83.64
N ASN A 71 -59.59 -90.79 -83.97
CA ASN A 71 -58.53 -89.88 -83.54
C ASN A 71 -57.41 -89.93 -84.59
N ALA A 72 -56.84 -88.79 -84.91
CA ALA A 72 -55.66 -88.67 -85.76
C ALA A 72 -54.57 -87.95 -84.95
N ASN A 73 -53.35 -88.49 -84.91
CA ASN A 73 -52.21 -87.79 -84.33
C ASN A 73 -51.16 -87.54 -85.41
N VAL A 74 -50.52 -86.38 -85.38
CA VAL A 74 -49.41 -86.07 -86.28
C VAL A 74 -48.13 -86.42 -85.55
N SER A 75 -47.30 -87.27 -86.14
CA SER A 75 -45.96 -87.56 -85.62
C SER A 75 -45.08 -86.29 -85.62
N GLU A 76 -43.87 -86.39 -85.08
CA GLU A 76 -42.93 -85.28 -85.12
C GLU A 76 -42.59 -84.90 -86.57
N LEU A 77 -42.68 -83.61 -86.88
CA LEU A 77 -42.24 -83.08 -88.17
C LEU A 77 -40.72 -83.10 -88.18
N ARG A 78 -40.14 -83.82 -89.14
CA ARG A 78 -38.70 -83.95 -89.29
C ARG A 78 -38.35 -83.69 -90.75
N ASP A 79 -37.15 -83.15 -90.96
CA ASP A 79 -36.57 -83.03 -92.29
C ASP A 79 -36.37 -84.42 -92.91
N MET A 80 -36.49 -84.53 -94.22
CA MET A 80 -36.35 -85.79 -94.93
C MET A 80 -34.92 -86.33 -94.79
N PRO A 81 -34.71 -87.62 -94.45
CA PRO A 81 -33.37 -88.16 -94.29
C PRO A 81 -32.58 -88.12 -95.61
N GLY A 82 -31.39 -87.51 -95.60
CA GLY A 82 -30.46 -87.51 -96.74
C GLY A 82 -30.45 -86.23 -97.59
N GLU A 83 -31.39 -85.31 -97.39
CA GLU A 83 -31.30 -83.95 -97.94
C GLU A 83 -30.44 -83.07 -97.02
N GLU A 84 -29.66 -82.14 -97.59
CA GLU A 84 -28.82 -81.21 -96.82
C GLU A 84 -29.63 -80.20 -95.98
N ASN A 85 -30.97 -80.23 -96.09
CA ASN A 85 -31.86 -79.34 -95.38
C ASN A 85 -32.00 -79.74 -93.91
N LYS A 86 -31.57 -78.85 -93.00
CA LYS A 86 -31.64 -79.00 -91.54
C LYS A 86 -32.52 -77.93 -90.90
N TYR A 87 -33.60 -77.54 -91.56
CA TYR A 87 -34.45 -76.42 -91.17
C TYR A 87 -34.97 -76.55 -89.73
N PHE A 88 -35.57 -77.69 -89.37
CA PHE A 88 -36.16 -77.87 -88.04
C PHE A 88 -35.10 -77.97 -86.94
N ALA A 89 -33.98 -78.61 -87.23
CA ALA A 89 -32.85 -78.69 -86.30
C ALA A 89 -32.26 -77.31 -86.01
N SER A 90 -32.07 -76.47 -87.04
CA SER A 90 -31.59 -75.09 -86.88
C SER A 90 -32.60 -74.20 -86.15
N LEU A 91 -33.90 -74.36 -86.40
CA LEU A 91 -34.94 -73.61 -85.71
C LEU A 91 -34.99 -73.95 -84.21
N GLN A 92 -34.89 -75.23 -83.86
CA GLN A 92 -34.81 -75.69 -82.47
C GLN A 92 -33.56 -75.12 -81.78
N MET A 93 -32.40 -75.19 -82.44
CA MET A 93 -31.16 -74.63 -81.92
C MET A 93 -31.25 -73.11 -81.72
N LYS A 94 -31.91 -72.38 -82.63
CA LYS A 94 -32.13 -70.93 -82.52
C LYS A 94 -33.04 -70.59 -81.34
N ALA A 95 -34.13 -71.32 -81.14
CA ALA A 95 -35.05 -71.11 -80.01
C ALA A 95 -34.36 -71.33 -78.67
N ILE A 96 -33.58 -72.43 -78.55
CA ILE A 96 -32.79 -72.73 -77.34
C ILE A 96 -31.74 -71.64 -77.11
N SER A 97 -30.98 -71.27 -78.14
CA SER A 97 -29.93 -70.25 -78.02
C SER A 97 -30.52 -68.88 -77.64
N GLY A 98 -31.67 -68.51 -78.22
CA GLY A 98 -32.43 -67.31 -77.86
C GLY A 98 -32.80 -67.30 -76.39
N ALA A 99 -33.49 -68.33 -75.91
CA ALA A 99 -33.88 -68.45 -74.51
C ALA A 99 -32.68 -68.43 -73.55
N THR A 100 -31.56 -69.07 -73.90
CA THR A 100 -30.34 -69.04 -73.08
C THR A 100 -29.69 -67.67 -73.04
N ASN A 101 -29.71 -66.91 -74.14
CA ASN A 101 -29.16 -65.56 -74.19
C ASN A 101 -30.07 -64.58 -73.45
N ASP A 102 -31.39 -64.70 -73.59
CA ASP A 102 -32.35 -63.88 -72.86
C ASP A 102 -32.19 -64.08 -71.34
N ALA A 103 -32.08 -65.34 -70.89
CA ALA A 103 -31.79 -65.64 -69.49
C ALA A 103 -30.43 -65.09 -69.02
N ARG A 104 -29.40 -65.14 -69.87
CA ARG A 104 -28.08 -64.54 -69.55
C ARG A 104 -28.15 -63.03 -69.42
N VAL A 105 -28.90 -62.35 -70.30
CA VAL A 105 -29.11 -60.90 -70.24
C VAL A 105 -29.85 -60.54 -68.95
N GLU A 106 -30.92 -61.25 -68.61
CA GLU A 106 -31.69 -61.00 -67.39
C GLU A 106 -30.83 -61.19 -66.12
N VAL A 107 -30.02 -62.26 -66.06
CA VAL A 107 -29.08 -62.49 -64.96
C VAL A 107 -28.03 -61.37 -64.87
N ALA A 108 -27.50 -60.92 -66.01
CA ALA A 108 -26.53 -59.82 -66.04
C ALA A 108 -27.14 -58.49 -65.60
N GLU A 109 -28.38 -58.19 -66.00
CA GLU A 109 -29.11 -57.01 -65.56
C GLU A 109 -29.43 -57.04 -64.06
N ALA A 110 -29.87 -58.19 -63.55
CA ALA A 110 -30.11 -58.37 -62.12
C ALA A 110 -28.83 -58.18 -61.31
N LYS A 111 -27.71 -58.75 -61.76
CA LYS A 111 -26.40 -58.58 -61.13
C LYS A 111 -25.96 -57.12 -61.15
N LYS A 112 -26.04 -56.45 -62.31
CA LYS A 112 -25.72 -55.03 -62.45
C LYS A 112 -26.55 -54.17 -61.50
N ARG A 113 -27.85 -54.44 -61.38
CA ARG A 113 -28.74 -53.73 -60.45
C ARG A 113 -28.34 -53.97 -59.00
N GLY A 114 -27.99 -55.20 -58.64
CA GLY A 114 -27.47 -55.56 -57.32
C GLY A 114 -26.18 -54.80 -56.99
N ASP A 115 -25.21 -54.83 -57.89
CA ASP A 115 -23.90 -54.17 -57.72
C ASP A 115 -24.06 -52.64 -57.58
N ILE A 116 -24.91 -52.01 -58.40
CA ILE A 116 -25.24 -50.57 -58.28
C ILE A 116 -25.90 -50.29 -56.93
N GLY A 117 -26.84 -51.14 -56.49
CA GLY A 117 -27.51 -51.00 -55.20
C GLY A 117 -26.52 -51.05 -54.03
N THR A 118 -25.62 -52.04 -54.03
CA THR A 118 -24.58 -52.19 -53.02
C THR A 118 -23.64 -50.99 -53.01
N ALA A 119 -23.08 -50.60 -54.17
CA ALA A 119 -22.17 -49.47 -54.26
C ALA A 119 -22.81 -48.14 -53.84
N THR A 120 -24.09 -47.93 -54.16
CA THR A 120 -24.83 -46.74 -53.74
C THR A 120 -24.99 -46.70 -52.21
N ARG A 121 -25.39 -47.84 -51.60
CA ARG A 121 -25.55 -47.94 -50.14
C ARG A 121 -24.23 -47.80 -49.40
N ASP A 122 -23.15 -48.37 -49.92
CA ASP A 122 -21.80 -48.22 -49.35
C ASP A 122 -21.33 -46.75 -49.43
N GLY A 123 -21.60 -46.08 -50.55
CA GLY A 123 -21.33 -44.65 -50.72
C GLY A 123 -22.11 -43.78 -49.72
N GLU A 124 -23.42 -43.99 -49.62
CA GLU A 124 -24.29 -43.31 -48.64
C GLU A 124 -23.83 -43.54 -47.20
N ALA A 125 -23.52 -44.80 -46.85
CA ALA A 125 -23.01 -45.17 -45.53
C ALA A 125 -21.67 -44.47 -45.24
N SER A 126 -20.75 -44.42 -46.20
CA SER A 126 -19.46 -43.74 -46.03
C SER A 126 -19.60 -42.23 -45.83
N VAL A 127 -20.48 -41.58 -46.59
CA VAL A 127 -20.78 -40.14 -46.43
C VAL A 127 -21.40 -39.86 -45.07
N GLU A 128 -22.41 -40.62 -44.65
CA GLU A 128 -23.05 -40.41 -43.34
C GLU A 128 -22.09 -40.73 -42.19
N THR A 129 -21.27 -41.78 -42.31
CA THR A 129 -20.24 -42.11 -41.31
C THR A 129 -19.22 -40.99 -41.19
N THR A 130 -18.77 -40.42 -42.32
CA THR A 130 -17.86 -39.26 -42.33
C THR A 130 -18.51 -38.04 -41.69
N ARG A 131 -19.79 -37.78 -41.97
CA ARG A 131 -20.56 -36.69 -41.36
C ARG A 131 -20.69 -36.86 -39.85
N ILE A 132 -21.05 -38.06 -39.39
CA ILE A 132 -21.15 -38.41 -37.97
C ILE A 132 -19.77 -38.28 -37.29
N ASN A 133 -18.71 -38.76 -37.92
CA ASN A 133 -17.35 -38.64 -37.39
C ASN A 133 -16.90 -37.19 -37.28
N ALA A 134 -17.15 -36.36 -38.30
CA ALA A 134 -16.88 -34.93 -38.26
C ALA A 134 -17.66 -34.24 -37.14
N ALA A 135 -18.96 -34.51 -37.01
CA ALA A 135 -19.80 -34.00 -35.92
C ALA A 135 -19.25 -34.45 -34.55
N ASN A 136 -18.90 -35.71 -34.39
CA ASN A 136 -18.30 -36.24 -33.16
C ASN A 136 -16.96 -35.58 -32.82
N VAL A 137 -16.10 -35.31 -33.81
CA VAL A 137 -14.84 -34.59 -33.60
C VAL A 137 -15.12 -33.16 -33.15
N THR A 138 -16.04 -32.44 -33.78
CA THR A 138 -16.40 -31.08 -33.35
C THR A 138 -16.97 -31.06 -31.92
N ALA A 139 -17.84 -32.01 -31.58
CA ALA A 139 -18.40 -32.15 -30.24
C ALA A 139 -17.32 -32.49 -29.19
N ARG A 140 -16.39 -33.41 -29.51
CA ARG A 140 -15.23 -33.72 -28.66
C ARG A 140 -14.34 -32.50 -28.45
N ASN A 141 -14.04 -31.75 -29.51
CA ASN A 141 -13.22 -30.54 -29.44
C ASN A 141 -13.90 -29.47 -28.59
N ALA A 142 -15.20 -29.24 -28.77
CA ALA A 142 -15.98 -28.30 -27.94
C ALA A 142 -15.98 -28.72 -26.46
N ARG A 143 -16.17 -30.02 -26.18
CA ARG A 143 -16.10 -30.54 -24.81
C ARG A 143 -14.70 -30.40 -24.21
N GLN A 144 -13.65 -30.65 -24.99
CA GLN A 144 -12.27 -30.46 -24.54
C GLN A 144 -11.99 -28.99 -24.24
N GLN A 145 -12.42 -28.06 -25.10
CA GLN A 145 -12.31 -26.62 -24.85
C GLN A 145 -13.00 -26.21 -23.54
N GLU A 146 -14.17 -26.77 -23.25
CA GLU A 146 -14.88 -26.48 -21.99
C GLU A 146 -14.16 -27.06 -20.77
N ILE A 147 -13.62 -28.27 -20.87
CA ILE A 147 -12.78 -28.87 -19.83
C ILE A 147 -11.54 -28.00 -19.58
N GLU A 148 -10.84 -27.56 -20.63
CA GLU A 148 -9.67 -26.70 -20.48
C GLU A 148 -10.02 -25.33 -19.90
N ARG A 149 -11.18 -24.75 -20.26
CA ARG A 149 -11.69 -23.51 -19.64
C ARG A 149 -11.96 -23.72 -18.16
N SER A 150 -12.65 -24.79 -17.79
CA SER A 150 -12.94 -25.15 -16.41
C SER A 150 -11.65 -25.40 -15.61
N ASN A 151 -10.70 -26.14 -16.17
CA ASN A 151 -9.38 -26.37 -15.56
C ASN A 151 -8.60 -25.07 -15.37
N ASN A 152 -8.62 -24.17 -16.36
CA ASN A 152 -7.98 -22.85 -16.24
C ASN A 152 -8.67 -21.99 -15.17
N GLN A 153 -10.00 -21.97 -15.11
CA GLN A 153 -10.72 -21.27 -14.05
C GLN A 153 -10.37 -21.83 -12.67
N LEU A 154 -10.36 -23.16 -12.51
CA LEU A 154 -9.95 -23.81 -11.27
C LEU A 154 -8.50 -23.44 -10.90
N ARG A 155 -7.59 -23.41 -11.88
CA ARG A 155 -6.20 -22.99 -11.67
C ARG A 155 -6.10 -21.54 -11.22
N LEU A 156 -6.86 -20.63 -11.82
CA LEU A 156 -6.90 -19.23 -11.42
C LEU A 156 -7.42 -19.06 -9.99
N VAL A 157 -8.48 -19.79 -9.62
CA VAL A 157 -9.02 -19.77 -8.26
C VAL A 157 -8.00 -20.32 -7.27
N LYS A 158 -7.34 -21.45 -7.57
CA LYS A 158 -6.26 -22.00 -6.74
C LYS A 158 -5.12 -21.00 -6.56
N LEU A 159 -4.64 -20.40 -7.64
CA LEU A 159 -3.55 -19.42 -7.60
C LEU A 159 -3.94 -18.19 -6.74
N LYS A 160 -5.19 -17.70 -6.87
CA LYS A 160 -5.69 -16.61 -6.03
C LYS A 160 -5.73 -17.01 -4.56
N CYS A 161 -6.23 -18.20 -4.23
CA CYS A 161 -6.22 -18.71 -2.86
C CYS A 161 -4.79 -18.83 -2.31
N GLU A 162 -3.84 -19.35 -3.09
CA GLU A 162 -2.43 -19.46 -2.71
C GLU A 162 -1.80 -18.08 -2.48
N GLN A 163 -2.06 -17.10 -3.36
CA GLN A 163 -1.61 -15.73 -3.18
C GLN A 163 -2.20 -15.09 -1.92
N GLU A 164 -3.50 -15.23 -1.68
CA GLU A 164 -4.14 -14.72 -0.46
C GLU A 164 -3.62 -15.41 0.80
N GLN A 165 -3.33 -16.70 0.75
CA GLN A 165 -2.70 -17.42 1.86
C GLN A 165 -1.27 -16.90 2.11
N ALA A 166 -0.48 -16.69 1.06
CA ALA A 166 0.87 -16.14 1.18
C ALA A 166 0.86 -14.70 1.72
N VAL A 167 -0.09 -13.86 1.31
CA VAL A 167 -0.28 -12.52 1.86
C VAL A 167 -0.65 -12.60 3.34
N ARG A 168 -1.64 -13.42 3.71
CA ARG A 168 -2.02 -13.63 5.11
C ARG A 168 -0.87 -14.15 5.97
N GLN A 169 -0.06 -15.06 5.45
CA GLN A 169 1.13 -15.56 6.15
C GLN A 169 2.18 -14.46 6.34
N LYS A 170 2.45 -13.66 5.31
CA LYS A 170 3.37 -12.52 5.42
C LYS A 170 2.84 -11.48 6.41
N GLU A 171 1.57 -11.12 6.34
CA GLU A 171 0.95 -10.19 7.30
C GLU A 171 1.02 -10.73 8.73
N ALA A 172 0.75 -12.02 8.94
CA ALA A 172 0.86 -12.67 10.25
C ALA A 172 2.30 -12.69 10.78
N GLN A 173 3.31 -12.83 9.92
CA GLN A 173 4.72 -12.73 10.30
C GLN A 173 5.16 -11.29 10.57
N MET A 174 4.67 -10.32 9.78
CA MET A 174 5.02 -8.91 9.93
C MET A 174 4.29 -8.22 11.08
N ALA A 175 3.09 -8.67 11.46
CA ALA A 175 2.31 -8.11 12.57
C ALA A 175 3.08 -8.08 13.92
N PRO A 176 3.70 -9.17 14.40
CA PRO A 176 4.51 -9.13 15.61
C PRO A 176 5.75 -8.25 15.44
N MET A 177 6.45 -8.31 14.30
CA MET A 177 7.63 -7.48 14.06
C MET A 177 7.30 -5.97 14.06
N ASN A 178 6.19 -5.57 13.43
CA ASN A 178 5.71 -4.19 13.47
C ASN A 178 5.31 -3.78 14.88
N ARG A 179 4.66 -4.67 15.63
CA ARG A 179 4.27 -4.40 17.02
C ARG A 179 5.49 -4.27 17.93
N GLU A 180 6.50 -5.12 17.76
CA GLU A 180 7.78 -5.04 18.46
C GLU A 180 8.53 -3.76 18.10
N ALA A 181 8.57 -3.37 16.82
CA ALA A 181 9.18 -2.11 16.39
C ALA A 181 8.50 -0.89 17.04
N ILE A 182 7.17 -0.85 17.06
CA ILE A 182 6.42 0.22 17.73
C ILE A 182 6.73 0.22 19.24
N LEU A 183 6.67 -0.95 19.89
CA LEU A 183 6.96 -1.08 21.32
C LEU A 183 8.39 -0.62 21.66
N GLN A 184 9.39 -0.98 20.85
CA GLN A 184 10.77 -0.53 21.00
C GLN A 184 10.87 0.99 20.91
N THR A 185 10.18 1.62 19.94
CA THR A 185 10.16 3.08 19.84
C THR A 185 9.48 3.75 21.04
N GLU A 186 8.44 3.14 21.60
CA GLU A 186 7.76 3.63 22.81
C GLU A 186 8.63 3.48 24.05
N LEU A 187 9.31 2.33 24.21
CA LEU A 187 10.27 2.11 25.30
C LEU A 187 11.42 3.13 25.24
N ASN A 188 12.01 3.35 24.06
CA ASN A 188 13.05 4.34 23.87
C ASN A 188 12.58 5.76 24.22
N LYS A 189 11.35 6.13 23.84
CA LYS A 189 10.74 7.42 24.23
C LYS A 189 10.54 7.51 25.74
N LEU A 190 10.05 6.44 26.37
CA LEU A 190 9.81 6.40 27.81
C LEU A 190 11.13 6.50 28.58
N ASP A 191 12.17 5.79 28.16
CA ASP A 191 13.48 5.85 28.79
C ASP A 191 14.13 7.22 28.62
N ALA A 192 14.00 7.85 27.45
CA ALA A 192 14.41 9.24 27.23
C ALA A 192 13.65 10.21 28.15
N MET A 193 12.33 10.03 28.33
CA MET A 193 11.53 10.85 29.26
C MET A 193 11.96 10.66 30.72
N LYS A 194 12.18 9.43 31.17
CA LYS A 194 12.67 9.13 32.53
C LYS A 194 14.04 9.75 32.78
N GLN A 195 14.95 9.66 31.81
CA GLN A 195 16.27 10.29 31.91
C GLN A 195 16.13 11.82 32.01
N LEU A 196 15.26 12.44 31.20
CA LEU A 196 15.00 13.87 31.27
C LEU A 196 14.41 14.28 32.63
N GLU A 197 13.45 13.51 33.15
CA GLU A 197 12.85 13.76 34.46
C GLU A 197 13.87 13.59 35.59
N PHE A 198 14.71 12.56 35.54
CA PHE A 198 15.81 12.37 36.48
C PHE A 198 16.82 13.53 36.43
N LEU A 199 17.20 13.98 35.24
CA LEU A 199 18.07 15.15 35.05
C LEU A 199 17.40 16.43 35.60
N ARG A 200 16.11 16.61 35.35
CA ARG A 200 15.35 17.76 35.88
C ARG A 200 15.27 17.71 37.41
N SER A 201 15.01 16.55 38.00
CA SER A 201 14.96 16.36 39.45
C SER A 201 16.33 16.59 40.10
N THR A 202 17.40 16.06 39.52
CA THR A 202 18.77 16.28 40.03
C THR A 202 19.21 17.73 39.88
N GLN A 203 18.87 18.41 38.76
CA GLN A 203 19.12 19.84 38.60
C GLN A 203 18.31 20.67 39.60
N PHE A 204 17.03 20.34 39.80
CA PHE A 204 16.19 21.00 40.78
C PHE A 204 16.75 20.83 42.20
N ALA A 205 17.10 19.62 42.60
CA ALA A 205 17.71 19.32 43.90
C ALA A 205 19.04 20.07 44.11
N LYS A 206 19.90 20.14 43.08
CA LYS A 206 21.13 20.94 43.13
C LYS A 206 20.81 22.42 43.30
N ALA A 207 19.91 22.97 42.51
CA ALA A 207 19.51 24.38 42.60
C ALA A 207 18.88 24.72 43.95
N THR A 208 18.06 23.84 44.53
CA THR A 208 17.49 24.04 45.87
C THR A 208 18.57 23.98 46.95
N VAL A 209 19.51 23.03 46.90
CA VAL A 209 20.62 22.94 47.86
C VAL A 209 21.55 24.15 47.75
N GLU A 210 21.88 24.59 46.52
CA GLU A 210 22.66 25.79 46.29
C GLU A 210 21.94 27.04 46.83
N ALA A 211 20.64 27.20 46.54
CA ALA A 211 19.84 28.30 47.05
C ALA A 211 19.74 28.29 48.59
N GLU A 212 19.50 27.13 49.21
CA GLU A 212 19.48 26.98 50.67
C GLU A 212 20.85 27.26 51.29
N SER A 213 21.94 26.83 50.65
CA SER A 213 23.30 27.10 51.12
C SER A 213 23.62 28.60 51.09
N LEU A 214 23.22 29.29 50.02
CA LEU A 214 23.37 30.74 49.88
C LEU A 214 22.50 31.47 50.90
N ALA A 215 21.26 31.02 51.11
CA ALA A 215 20.38 31.57 52.14
C ALA A 215 20.99 31.41 53.53
N LYS A 216 21.48 30.23 53.90
CA LYS A 216 22.17 30.00 55.18
C LYS A 216 23.45 30.81 55.33
N VAL A 217 24.24 30.99 54.27
CA VAL A 217 25.43 31.85 54.31
C VAL A 217 25.03 33.32 54.47
N ALA A 218 23.97 33.78 53.80
CA ALA A 218 23.46 35.13 53.95
C ALA A 218 22.89 35.38 55.35
N GLU A 219 22.13 34.44 55.90
CA GLU A 219 21.65 34.46 57.28
C GLU A 219 22.81 34.43 58.28
N GLY A 220 23.80 33.57 58.07
CA GLY A 220 25.02 33.50 58.88
C GLY A 220 25.82 34.82 58.87
N ARG A 221 25.92 35.47 57.72
CA ARG A 221 26.53 36.82 57.61
C ARG A 221 25.70 37.87 58.33
N ALA A 222 24.37 37.85 58.17
CA ALA A 222 23.47 38.80 58.82
C ALA A 222 23.44 38.63 60.35
N THR A 223 23.55 37.41 60.85
CA THR A 223 23.67 37.15 62.30
C THR A 223 25.04 37.52 62.82
N ALA A 224 26.12 37.26 62.07
CA ALA A 224 27.47 37.67 62.43
C ALA A 224 27.59 39.20 62.54
N THR A 225 27.07 39.97 61.57
CA THR A 225 27.09 41.44 61.63
C THR A 225 26.23 41.99 62.76
N LYS A 226 25.09 41.37 63.06
CA LYS A 226 24.29 41.72 64.25
C LYS A 226 25.06 41.47 65.53
N LEU A 227 25.69 40.31 65.66
CA LEU A 227 26.47 39.95 66.85
C LEU A 227 27.68 40.87 67.03
N GLU A 228 28.36 41.24 65.94
CA GLU A 228 29.47 42.19 65.95
C GLU A 228 28.99 43.58 66.37
N ALA A 229 27.88 44.07 65.81
CA ALA A 229 27.27 45.33 66.20
C ALA A 229 26.82 45.32 67.68
N ASP A 230 26.21 44.23 68.16
CA ASP A 230 25.82 44.05 69.56
C ASP A 230 27.05 44.00 70.48
N ALA A 231 28.13 43.34 70.06
CA ALA A 231 29.38 43.29 70.81
C ALA A 231 30.04 44.68 70.91
N ASP A 232 30.01 45.47 69.84
CA ASP A 232 30.54 46.83 69.85
C ASP A 232 29.66 47.80 70.65
N LEU A 233 28.34 47.67 70.58
CA LEU A 233 27.43 48.38 71.47
C LEU A 233 27.70 48.02 72.94
N TYR A 234 27.91 46.75 73.25
CA TYR A 234 28.22 46.31 74.62
C TYR A 234 29.56 46.86 75.11
N LYS A 235 30.61 46.87 74.27
CA LYS A 235 31.90 47.51 74.59
C LYS A 235 31.71 49.01 74.86
N ALA A 236 31.04 49.72 73.95
CA ALA A 236 30.81 51.15 74.09
C ALA A 236 29.98 51.49 75.35
N GLN A 237 28.97 50.67 75.67
CA GLN A 237 28.21 50.78 76.93
C GLN A 237 29.11 50.59 78.15
N LYS A 238 29.97 49.56 78.16
CA LYS A 238 30.89 49.31 79.27
C LYS A 238 31.97 50.39 79.41
N GLU A 239 32.45 50.94 78.29
CA GLU A 239 33.37 52.07 78.30
C GLU A 239 32.68 53.34 78.83
N ALA A 240 31.44 53.61 78.41
CA ALA A 240 30.65 54.74 78.91
C ALA A 240 30.35 54.60 80.41
N GLU A 241 29.96 53.41 80.88
CA GLU A 241 29.80 53.09 82.31
C GLU A 241 31.12 53.30 83.08
N ALA A 242 32.26 52.88 82.52
CA ALA A 242 33.56 53.08 83.14
C ALA A 242 33.96 54.56 83.23
N ILE A 243 33.65 55.37 82.20
CA ILE A 243 33.88 56.82 82.22
C ILE A 243 32.97 57.49 83.25
N LEU A 244 31.67 57.13 83.28
CA LEU A 244 30.74 57.66 84.27
C LEU A 244 31.17 57.30 85.70
N ALA A 245 31.58 56.06 85.95
CA ALA A 245 32.09 55.64 87.25
C ALA A 245 33.36 56.39 87.65
N LYS A 246 34.30 56.62 86.71
CA LYS A 246 35.49 57.45 86.95
C LYS A 246 35.13 58.92 87.26
N ALA A 247 34.21 59.50 86.49
CA ALA A 247 33.76 60.87 86.68
C ALA A 247 33.00 61.05 88.00
N GLN A 248 32.16 60.09 88.39
CA GLN A 248 31.47 60.07 89.67
C GLN A 248 32.46 59.92 90.83
N ALA A 249 33.43 59.00 90.74
CA ALA A 249 34.47 58.85 91.76
C ALA A 249 35.32 60.12 91.91
N GLN A 250 35.63 60.81 90.80
CA GLN A 250 36.29 62.11 90.83
C GLN A 250 35.41 63.20 91.46
N ALA A 251 34.12 63.26 91.12
CA ALA A 251 33.18 64.22 91.67
C ALA A 251 32.98 64.04 93.18
N GLU A 252 32.83 62.80 93.64
CA GLU A 252 32.74 62.47 95.07
C GLU A 252 34.06 62.78 95.81
N GLY A 253 35.21 62.50 95.18
CA GLY A 253 36.52 62.89 95.70
C GLY A 253 36.62 64.41 95.89
N LEU A 254 36.27 65.19 94.87
CA LEU A 254 36.24 66.65 94.91
C LEU A 254 35.26 67.19 95.95
N GLN A 255 34.06 66.61 96.08
CA GLN A 255 33.11 67.01 97.12
C GLN A 255 33.67 66.82 98.52
N ARG A 256 34.28 65.65 98.81
CA ARG A 256 34.93 65.41 100.11
C ARG A 256 36.08 66.37 100.39
N PHE A 257 36.83 66.76 99.36
CA PHE A 257 37.87 67.80 99.48
C PHE A 257 37.29 69.20 99.73
N MET A 258 36.12 69.52 99.19
CA MET A 258 35.46 70.82 99.41
C MET A 258 34.78 70.92 100.78
N ASP A 259 34.26 69.83 101.34
CA ASP A 259 33.57 69.85 102.64
C ASP A 259 34.52 69.97 103.86
N THR A 260 35.80 69.62 103.69
CA THR A 260 36.77 69.51 104.80
C THR A 260 37.74 70.69 104.93
N ALA A 261 37.82 71.59 103.94
CA ALA A 261 38.83 72.65 103.90
C ALA A 261 38.25 74.00 103.42
N GLU A 262 38.90 75.12 103.80
CA GLU A 262 38.48 76.46 103.39
C GLU A 262 38.41 76.60 101.85
N PRO A 263 37.31 77.18 101.30
CA PRO A 263 37.03 77.18 99.86
C PRO A 263 38.14 77.79 98.98
N ASP A 264 38.91 78.74 99.50
CA ASP A 264 39.97 79.40 98.73
C ASP A 264 41.27 78.60 98.66
N LEU A 265 41.57 77.80 99.69
CA LEU A 265 42.74 76.92 99.68
C LEU A 265 42.54 75.73 98.74
N VAL A 266 41.31 75.21 98.66
CA VAL A 266 40.94 74.11 97.76
C VAL A 266 41.04 74.53 96.29
N LYS A 267 40.59 75.75 95.95
CA LYS A 267 40.77 76.31 94.59
C LYS A 267 42.24 76.46 94.23
N PHE A 268 43.07 76.90 95.16
CA PHE A 268 44.50 77.03 94.95
C PHE A 268 45.18 75.66 94.76
N TYR A 269 44.86 74.66 95.57
CA TYR A 269 45.41 73.31 95.43
C TYR A 269 44.98 72.64 94.12
N LEU A 270 43.69 72.72 93.76
CA LEU A 270 43.20 72.20 92.49
C LEU A 270 43.83 72.92 91.29
N GLY A 271 44.08 74.23 91.42
CA GLY A 271 44.81 75.02 90.43
C GLY A 271 46.28 74.60 90.28
N LEU A 272 46.94 74.22 91.38
CA LEU A 272 48.29 73.66 91.38
C LEU A 272 48.33 72.27 90.73
N GLU A 273 47.44 71.35 91.12
CA GLU A 273 47.40 69.98 90.60
C GLU A 273 47.12 69.96 89.09
N ARG A 274 46.18 70.80 88.63
CA ARG A 274 45.88 70.96 87.20
C ARG A 274 46.91 71.80 86.45
N ASN A 275 48.02 72.20 87.09
CA ASN A 275 49.07 73.06 86.53
C ASN A 275 48.53 74.38 85.91
N LEU A 276 47.38 74.86 86.40
CA LEU A 276 46.69 76.01 85.83
C LEU A 276 47.52 77.29 85.97
N PHE A 277 48.31 77.41 87.05
CA PHE A 277 49.19 78.57 87.27
C PHE A 277 50.39 78.59 86.33
N VAL A 278 50.95 77.43 86.01
CA VAL A 278 52.06 77.33 85.04
C VAL A 278 51.54 77.65 83.65
N ASP A 279 50.37 77.11 83.27
CA ASP A 279 49.76 77.40 81.96
C ASP A 279 49.31 78.87 81.86
N MET A 280 48.72 79.45 82.90
CA MET A 280 48.44 80.90 82.93
C MET A 280 49.72 81.73 82.84
N ALA A 281 50.78 81.39 83.58
CA ALA A 281 52.06 82.09 83.48
C ALA A 281 52.66 81.96 82.07
N GLN A 282 52.50 80.81 81.41
CA GLN A 282 53.00 80.59 80.06
C GLN A 282 52.16 81.32 79.01
N LYS A 283 50.82 81.33 79.13
CA LYS A 283 49.91 82.08 78.26
C LYS A 283 50.05 83.59 78.44
N THR A 284 50.24 84.07 79.66
CA THR A 284 50.53 85.49 79.94
C THR A 284 51.93 85.87 79.48
N ALA A 285 52.95 85.03 79.68
CA ALA A 285 54.28 85.24 79.10
C ALA A 285 54.23 85.29 77.57
N GLN A 286 53.48 84.40 76.91
CA GLN A 286 53.19 84.47 75.47
C GLN A 286 52.48 85.76 75.09
N ALA A 287 51.56 86.27 75.91
CA ALA A 287 50.88 87.55 75.67
C ALA A 287 51.79 88.78 75.86
N VAL A 288 52.80 88.72 76.74
CA VAL A 288 53.77 89.81 76.99
C VAL A 288 54.96 89.77 76.02
N GLN A 289 55.31 88.59 75.51
CA GLN A 289 56.38 88.36 74.54
C GLN A 289 55.98 88.90 73.16
N GLY A 290 56.07 90.21 72.98
CA GLY A 290 55.70 90.93 71.75
C GLY A 290 55.30 92.40 71.95
N LEU A 291 55.09 92.85 73.19
CA LEU A 291 54.90 94.26 73.52
C LEU A 291 56.27 94.91 73.73
N ASN A 292 56.61 95.89 72.90
CA ASN A 292 57.87 96.65 72.93
C ASN A 292 57.61 98.08 73.48
N PRO A 293 57.37 98.27 74.79
CA PRO A 293 57.12 99.61 75.33
C PRO A 293 58.43 100.43 75.33
N LYS A 294 58.45 101.56 74.62
CA LYS A 294 59.53 102.55 74.71
C LYS A 294 59.56 103.14 76.13
N ILE A 295 60.55 102.74 76.91
CA ILE A 295 60.84 103.28 78.25
C ILE A 295 61.47 104.67 78.06
N ASN A 296 60.69 105.73 78.30
CA ASN A 296 61.24 107.07 78.44
C ASN A 296 61.70 107.26 79.90
N ILE A 297 63.01 107.28 80.09
CA ILE A 297 63.64 107.54 81.38
C ILE A 297 63.45 109.03 81.70
N TRP A 298 62.55 109.34 82.65
CA TRP A 298 62.53 110.66 83.27
C TRP A 298 63.54 110.67 84.41
N ASN A 299 64.68 111.32 84.17
CA ASN A 299 65.62 111.71 85.20
C ASN A 299 65.29 113.14 85.65
N THR A 300 64.69 113.31 86.82
CA THR A 300 64.63 114.61 87.53
C THR A 300 65.36 114.46 88.85
N GLY A 301 66.65 114.77 88.82
CA GLY A 301 67.45 114.94 90.03
C GLY A 301 67.14 116.25 90.76
N ALA A 302 67.56 116.23 92.03
CA ALA A 302 67.91 117.35 92.92
C ALA A 302 66.79 118.18 93.59
N SER A 303 66.82 118.06 94.93
CA SER A 303 66.73 119.12 95.96
C SER A 303 65.47 119.98 96.10
N GLY A 304 64.99 120.07 97.35
CA GLY A 304 64.56 121.35 97.93
C GLY A 304 63.10 121.75 97.69
N GLU A 305 62.32 121.63 98.76
CA GLU A 305 61.39 122.64 99.29
C GLU A 305 60.61 123.57 98.32
N SER A 306 59.27 123.38 98.34
CA SER A 306 58.16 124.31 98.04
C SER A 306 58.11 125.07 96.70
N ASP A 307 57.04 124.88 95.90
CA ASP A 307 56.10 125.96 95.51
C ASP A 307 54.89 125.45 94.69
N ALA A 308 53.75 126.15 94.77
CA ALA A 308 52.39 125.70 94.47
C ALA A 308 51.87 125.92 93.02
N MET A 309 52.75 126.03 92.01
CA MET A 309 52.34 126.23 90.58
C MET A 309 52.75 125.10 89.60
N SER A 310 53.24 123.98 90.11
CA SER A 310 53.68 122.79 89.34
C SER A 310 52.63 122.07 88.45
N PRO A 311 51.31 122.06 88.73
CA PRO A 311 50.39 121.23 87.94
C PRO A 311 50.07 121.77 86.53
N LEU A 312 49.96 123.09 86.35
CA LEU A 312 49.47 123.68 85.10
C LEU A 312 50.52 123.70 83.98
N ARG A 313 51.80 123.85 84.33
CA ARG A 313 52.89 123.81 83.34
C ARG A 313 53.15 122.39 82.83
N ASN A 314 52.90 121.37 83.64
CA ASN A 314 52.99 119.96 83.24
C ASN A 314 51.84 119.51 82.32
N LEU A 315 50.68 120.16 82.37
CA LEU A 315 49.57 119.87 81.46
C LEU A 315 49.82 120.39 80.04
N PHE A 316 50.43 121.57 79.90
CA PHE A 316 50.65 122.14 78.56
C PHE A 316 51.77 121.45 77.77
N THR A 317 52.71 120.78 78.44
CA THR A 317 53.80 120.01 77.82
C THR A 317 53.49 118.53 77.62
N SER A 318 52.39 118.02 78.21
CA SER A 318 51.99 116.60 78.11
C SER A 318 50.91 116.31 77.07
N ILE A 319 50.28 117.34 76.49
CA ILE A 319 49.24 117.18 75.48
C ILE A 319 49.76 116.58 74.14
N PRO A 320 50.94 116.98 73.60
CA PRO A 320 51.42 116.40 72.35
C PRO A 320 51.76 114.89 72.41
N PRO A 321 52.43 114.35 73.45
CA PRO A 321 52.79 112.93 73.49
C PRO A 321 51.65 111.97 73.89
N MET A 322 50.56 112.42 74.52
CA MET A 322 49.39 111.55 74.77
C MET A 322 48.64 111.18 73.48
N LEU A 323 48.60 112.07 72.49
CA LEU A 323 47.89 111.84 71.23
C LEU A 323 48.61 110.80 70.34
N ASP A 324 49.95 110.73 70.40
CA ASP A 324 50.74 109.72 69.70
C ASP A 324 50.68 108.33 70.37
N ALA A 325 50.54 108.28 71.70
CA ALA A 325 50.29 107.05 72.44
C ALA A 325 48.92 106.42 72.09
N VAL A 326 47.88 107.23 71.86
CA VAL A 326 46.57 106.73 71.41
C VAL A 326 46.65 106.19 69.97
N GLN A 327 47.39 106.85 69.08
CA GLN A 327 47.58 106.41 67.69
C GLN A 327 48.30 105.05 67.60
N THR A 328 49.32 104.85 68.43
CA THR A 328 50.11 103.60 68.47
C THR A 328 49.38 102.43 69.13
N GLN A 329 48.49 102.68 70.10
CA GLN A 329 47.68 101.63 70.74
C GLN A 329 46.38 101.27 70.01
N THR A 330 45.84 102.15 69.16
CA THR A 330 44.50 101.95 68.54
C THR A 330 44.49 101.90 67.00
N GLY A 331 45.61 102.21 66.32
CA GLY A 331 45.80 101.89 64.90
C GLY A 331 44.89 102.62 63.88
N VAL A 332 44.05 103.57 64.31
CA VAL A 332 43.19 104.38 63.44
C VAL A 332 43.78 105.79 63.28
N ARG A 333 44.05 106.22 62.04
CA ARG A 333 44.75 107.47 61.68
C ARG A 333 43.82 108.70 61.64
N MET A 334 44.31 109.86 62.11
CA MET A 334 43.67 111.17 61.94
C MET A 334 44.08 111.88 60.62
N PRO A 335 43.26 112.84 60.12
CA PRO A 335 43.37 113.40 58.77
C PRO A 335 44.59 114.29 58.49
N SER A 336 44.89 114.45 57.21
CA SER A 336 46.15 114.92 56.60
C SER A 336 46.55 116.40 56.75
N TRP A 337 46.00 117.16 57.70
CA TRP A 337 46.39 118.57 57.90
C TRP A 337 47.32 118.82 59.09
N MET A 338 47.67 117.81 59.87
CA MET A 338 48.73 117.91 60.89
C MET A 338 50.04 117.30 60.38
N PRO A 339 51.16 118.05 60.39
CA PRO A 339 52.44 117.58 59.87
C PRO A 339 53.06 116.54 60.81
N GLN A 340 53.43 115.41 60.22
CA GLN A 340 54.13 114.30 60.85
C GLN A 340 55.48 114.72 61.47
N GLN A 341 55.97 113.94 62.43
CA GLN A 341 57.40 113.62 62.44
C GLN A 341 57.61 112.37 61.58
N ALA A 342 58.57 112.47 60.66
CA ALA A 342 58.73 111.63 59.48
C ALA A 342 59.07 110.17 59.81
N THR A 343 58.35 109.26 59.16
CA THR A 343 58.67 107.83 59.04
C THR A 343 59.81 107.61 58.04
N GLU A 344 60.92 107.03 58.50
CA GLU A 344 61.92 106.34 57.68
C GLU A 344 61.60 104.83 57.62
N ALA A 345 61.95 104.22 56.48
CA ALA A 345 61.40 102.99 55.92
C ALA A 345 61.70 101.68 56.65
#